data_AF-A0A7L5BX80-F1
#
_entry.id   AF-A0A7L5BX80-F1
#
_cell.length_a   1.000
_cell.length_b   1.000
_cell.length_c   1.000
_cell.angle_alpha   90.00
_cell.angle_beta   90.00
_cell.angle_gamma   90.00
#
_symmetry.space_group_name_H-M   'P 1'
#
loop_
_entity.id
_entity.type
_entity.pdbx_description
1 polymer ?
#
loop_
_entity_poly.entity_id
_entity_poly.type
_entity_poly.pdbx_seq_one_letter_code
_entity_poly.pdbx_strand_id
1 'polypeptide(L)'
;MSAERFAMLEDIAHRISLRDLAELARIRRALAALDTEAAALRRAEASEVAAADINDPAAARLLARFREVNAARIQALLERRAAMAADEAAARAAAIRALGRAHAAARLRRRAEAEASAARARREERALAFRS
;
A
#
# COMPACT_ATOMS: atom_id res chain seq x y z
N MET A 1 4.97 -6.57 -34.31
CA MET A 1 4.17 -6.28 -33.09
C MET A 1 3.43 -4.96 -33.33
N SER A 2 2.11 -4.91 -33.14
CA SER A 2 1.28 -3.71 -33.44
C SER A 2 1.30 -2.69 -32.31
N ALA A 3 1.07 -1.41 -32.65
CA ALA A 3 0.91 -0.29 -31.71
C ALA A 3 -0.16 -0.56 -30.63
N GLU A 4 -1.23 -1.28 -30.99
CA GLU A 4 -2.31 -1.67 -30.08
C GLU A 4 -1.85 -2.58 -28.93
N ARG A 5 -0.92 -3.51 -29.20
CA ARG A 5 -0.39 -4.41 -28.16
C ARG A 5 0.46 -3.67 -27.12
N PHE A 6 1.01 -2.50 -27.48
CA PHE A 6 1.82 -1.68 -26.57
C PHE A 6 0.97 -0.83 -25.64
N ALA A 7 -0.06 -0.16 -26.17
CA ALA A 7 -1.03 0.59 -25.35
C ALA A 7 -1.66 -0.33 -24.29
N MET A 8 -1.93 -1.58 -24.64
CA MET A 8 -2.45 -2.58 -23.71
C MET A 8 -1.48 -2.89 -22.55
N LEU A 9 -0.18 -3.04 -22.79
CA LEU A 9 0.79 -3.37 -21.73
C LEU A 9 1.06 -2.19 -20.79
N GLU A 10 1.04 -0.97 -21.31
CA GLU A 10 1.18 0.24 -20.52
C GLU A 10 -0.05 0.50 -19.65
N ASP A 11 -1.24 0.27 -20.19
CA ASP A 11 -2.50 0.29 -19.43
C ASP A 11 -2.50 -0.77 -18.32
N ILE A 12 -2.04 -2.00 -18.59
CA ILE A 12 -1.92 -3.05 -17.58
C ILE A 12 -0.97 -2.61 -16.45
N ALA A 13 0.21 -2.09 -16.78
CA ALA A 13 1.17 -1.64 -15.77
C ALA A 13 0.62 -0.47 -14.93
N HIS A 14 -0.06 0.47 -15.57
CA HIS A 14 -0.70 1.60 -14.90
C HIS A 14 -1.83 1.14 -13.98
N ARG A 15 -2.72 0.26 -14.44
CA ARG A 15 -3.82 -0.31 -13.66
C ARG A 15 -3.35 -1.14 -12.46
N ILE A 16 -2.30 -1.95 -12.63
CA ILE A 16 -1.68 -2.68 -11.53
C ILE A 16 -1.17 -1.68 -10.47
N SER A 17 -0.47 -0.62 -10.90
CA SER A 17 0.04 0.40 -9.97
C SER A 17 -1.08 1.13 -9.20
N LEU A 18 -2.19 1.45 -9.86
CA LEU A 18 -3.34 2.11 -9.23
C LEU A 18 -4.04 1.18 -8.22
N ARG A 19 -4.21 -0.10 -8.56
CA ARG A 19 -4.78 -1.11 -7.65
C ARG A 19 -3.91 -1.26 -6.40
N ASP A 20 -2.59 -1.36 -6.57
CA ASP A 20 -1.65 -1.51 -5.46
C ASP A 20 -1.62 -0.26 -4.56
N LEU A 21 -1.73 0.94 -5.14
CA LEU A 21 -1.85 2.20 -4.38
C LEU A 21 -3.18 2.29 -3.62
N ALA A 22 -4.28 1.84 -4.21
CA ALA A 22 -5.59 1.80 -3.55
C ALA A 22 -5.61 0.79 -2.39
N GLU A 23 -4.96 -0.37 -2.55
CA GLU A 23 -4.75 -1.37 -1.51
C GLU A 23 -3.98 -0.78 -0.33
N LEU A 24 -2.84 -0.15 -0.61
CA LEU A 24 -2.02 0.52 0.40
C LEU A 24 -2.80 1.61 1.15
N ALA A 25 -3.57 2.43 0.43
CA ALA A 25 -4.41 3.46 1.04
C ALA A 25 -5.51 2.87 1.93
N ARG A 26 -6.10 1.72 1.55
CA ARG A 26 -7.10 1.02 2.36
C ARG A 26 -6.49 0.47 3.65
N ILE A 27 -5.32 -0.17 3.57
CA ILE A 27 -4.59 -0.70 4.73
C ILE A 27 -4.24 0.43 5.71
N ARG A 28 -3.71 1.55 5.21
CA ARG A 28 -3.38 2.73 6.04
C ARG A 28 -4.59 3.32 6.76
N ARG A 29 -5.73 3.43 6.07
CA ARG A 29 -6.99 3.88 6.71
C ARG A 29 -7.43 2.92 7.81
N ALA A 30 -7.33 1.61 7.57
CA ALA A 30 -7.67 0.61 8.59
C ALA A 30 -6.72 0.66 9.80
N LEU A 31 -5.42 0.85 9.59
CA LEU A 31 -4.44 1.05 10.68
C LEU A 31 -4.81 2.28 11.53
N ALA A 32 -5.11 3.41 10.89
CA ALA A 32 -5.54 4.61 11.59
C ALA A 32 -6.84 4.40 12.39
N ALA A 33 -7.80 3.65 11.84
CA ALA A 33 -9.04 3.31 12.55
C ALA A 33 -8.78 2.49 13.82
N LEU A 34 -7.89 1.49 13.77
CA LEU A 34 -7.50 0.69 14.94
C LEU A 34 -6.82 1.55 16.02
N ASP A 35 -5.92 2.44 15.62
CA ASP A 35 -5.26 3.39 16.54
C ASP A 35 -6.29 4.32 17.21
N THR A 36 -7.30 4.77 16.45
CA THR A 36 -8.38 5.62 16.95
C THR A 36 -9.29 4.88 17.93
N GLU A 37 -9.61 3.61 17.64
CA GLU A 37 -10.41 2.73 18.51
C GLU A 37 -9.68 2.44 19.83
N ALA A 38 -8.39 2.09 19.76
CA ALA A 38 -7.58 1.89 20.96
C ALA A 38 -7.50 3.16 21.83
N ALA A 39 -7.38 4.34 21.21
CA ALA A 39 -7.41 5.61 21.92
C ALA A 39 -8.78 5.91 22.55
N ALA A 40 -9.89 5.56 21.88
CA ALA A 40 -11.23 5.70 22.42
C ALA A 40 -11.45 4.82 23.66
N LEU A 41 -10.99 3.57 23.63
CA LEU A 41 -11.04 2.68 24.80
C LEU A 41 -10.25 3.23 25.99
N ARG A 42 -9.04 3.77 25.76
CA ARG A 42 -8.25 4.41 26.83
C ARG A 42 -8.95 5.64 27.42
N ARG A 43 -9.62 6.45 26.58
CA ARG A 43 -10.41 7.60 27.06
C ARG A 43 -11.64 7.16 27.86
N ALA A 44 -12.34 6.11 27.42
CA ALA A 44 -13.44 5.53 28.17
C ALA A 44 -12.97 5.01 29.53
N GLU A 45 -11.84 4.30 29.57
CA GLU A 45 -11.21 3.88 30.82
C GLU A 45 -10.92 5.04 31.77
N ALA A 46 -10.27 6.10 31.29
CA ALA A 46 -10.00 7.28 32.11
C ALA A 46 -11.29 7.95 32.63
N SER A 47 -12.35 7.97 31.81
CA SER A 47 -13.66 8.51 32.20
C SER A 47 -14.30 7.70 33.33
N GLU A 48 -14.31 6.37 33.23
CA GLU A 48 -14.86 5.49 34.27
C GLU A 48 -14.08 5.59 35.58
N VAL A 49 -12.75 5.70 35.51
CA VAL A 49 -11.90 5.89 36.69
C VAL A 49 -12.23 7.21 37.41
N ALA A 50 -12.48 8.29 36.66
CA ALA A 50 -12.81 9.58 37.25
C ALA A 50 -14.22 9.60 37.88
N ALA A 51 -15.15 8.79 37.38
CA ALA A 51 -16.52 8.70 37.88
C ALA A 51 -16.69 7.73 39.07
N ALA A 52 -15.77 6.77 39.22
CA ALA A 52 -15.86 5.76 40.26
C ALA A 52 -15.62 6.34 41.67
N ASP A 53 -16.57 6.09 42.59
CA ASP A 53 -16.30 6.29 44.02
C ASP A 53 -15.36 5.18 44.51
N ILE A 54 -14.10 5.54 44.69
CA ILE A 54 -13.04 4.62 45.13
C ILE A 54 -13.24 4.10 46.56
N ASN A 55 -14.15 4.73 47.34
CA ASN A 55 -14.45 4.30 48.70
C ASN A 55 -15.54 3.22 48.77
N ASP A 56 -16.25 2.96 47.66
CA ASP A 56 -17.16 1.82 47.54
C ASP A 56 -16.39 0.58 47.03
N PRO A 57 -16.23 -0.48 47.85
CA PRO A 57 -15.55 -1.70 47.45
C PRO A 57 -16.21 -2.42 46.26
N ALA A 58 -17.51 -2.26 46.04
CA ALA A 58 -18.21 -2.82 44.89
C ALA A 58 -17.84 -2.09 43.60
N ALA A 59 -17.86 -0.76 43.61
CA ALA A 59 -17.40 0.08 42.51
C ALA A 59 -15.92 -0.19 42.15
N ALA A 60 -15.04 -0.30 43.16
CA ALA A 60 -13.63 -0.64 42.96
C ALA A 60 -13.41 -1.99 42.24
N ARG A 61 -14.18 -3.03 42.59
CA ARG A 61 -14.10 -4.35 41.92
C ARG A 61 -14.60 -4.29 40.47
N LEU A 62 -15.71 -3.59 40.22
CA LEU A 62 -16.24 -3.41 38.88
C LEU A 62 -15.24 -2.67 37.99
N LEU A 63 -14.63 -1.60 38.51
CA LEU A 63 -13.60 -0.85 37.82
C LEU A 63 -12.38 -1.71 37.48
N ALA A 64 -11.90 -2.53 38.43
CA ALA A 64 -10.77 -3.43 38.19
C ALA A 64 -11.04 -4.41 37.03
N ARG A 65 -12.24 -5.02 37.02
CA ARG A 65 -12.65 -5.93 35.94
C ARG A 65 -12.80 -5.21 34.60
N PHE A 66 -13.32 -3.98 34.60
CA PHE A 66 -13.42 -3.17 33.39
C PHE A 66 -12.05 -2.84 32.80
N ARG A 67 -11.07 -2.46 33.64
CA ARG A 67 -9.69 -2.23 33.21
C ARG A 67 -9.06 -3.47 32.61
N GLU A 68 -9.24 -4.63 33.23
CA GLU A 68 -8.73 -5.91 32.71
C GLU A 68 -9.29 -6.23 31.31
N VAL A 69 -10.61 -6.08 31.14
CA VAL A 69 -11.27 -6.29 29.84
C VAL A 69 -10.77 -5.30 28.78
N ASN A 70 -10.65 -4.01 29.13
CA ASN A 70 -10.15 -3.01 28.19
C ASN A 70 -8.68 -3.23 27.83
N ALA A 71 -7.83 -3.61 28.79
CA ALA A 71 -6.44 -3.95 28.55
C ALA A 71 -6.32 -5.11 27.55
N ALA A 72 -7.10 -6.18 27.73
CA ALA A 72 -7.13 -7.30 26.79
C ALA A 72 -7.61 -6.88 25.38
N ARG A 73 -8.64 -6.02 25.29
CA ARG A 73 -9.12 -5.51 23.99
C ARG A 73 -8.10 -4.61 23.29
N ILE A 74 -7.43 -3.73 24.03
CA ILE A 74 -6.37 -2.87 23.50
C ILE A 74 -5.22 -3.73 23.01
N GLN A 75 -4.82 -4.75 23.78
CA GLN A 75 -3.76 -5.68 23.38
C GLN A 75 -4.11 -6.41 22.07
N ALA A 76 -5.34 -6.93 21.95
CA ALA A 76 -5.81 -7.56 20.71
C ALA A 76 -5.80 -6.59 19.51
N LEU A 77 -6.18 -5.33 19.72
CA LEU A 77 -6.09 -4.29 18.67
C LEU A 77 -4.63 -4.01 18.26
N LEU A 78 -3.70 -3.97 19.22
CA LEU A 78 -2.27 -3.77 18.95
C LEU A 78 -1.65 -4.95 18.20
N GLU A 79 -2.03 -6.18 18.53
CA GLU A 79 -1.60 -7.38 17.80
C GLU A 79 -2.12 -7.38 16.36
N ARG A 80 -3.41 -7.07 16.17
CA ARG A 80 -4.00 -6.91 14.83
C ARG A 80 -3.32 -5.79 14.04
N ARG A 81 -3.01 -4.68 14.70
CA ARG A 81 -2.27 -3.56 14.09
C ARG A 81 -0.87 -4.00 13.65
N ALA A 82 -0.15 -4.78 14.47
CA ALA A 82 1.17 -5.29 14.12
C ALA A 82 1.10 -6.21 12.89
N ALA A 83 0.11 -7.09 12.81
CA ALA A 83 -0.13 -7.92 11.63
C ALA A 83 -0.41 -7.07 10.38
N MET A 84 -1.32 -6.09 10.48
CA MET A 84 -1.65 -5.20 9.35
C MET A 84 -0.48 -4.30 8.93
N ALA A 85 0.43 -3.94 9.84
CA ALA A 85 1.64 -3.20 9.51
C ALA A 85 2.65 -4.06 8.72
N ALA A 86 2.73 -5.36 9.02
CA ALA A 86 3.50 -6.31 8.22
C ALA A 86 2.90 -6.45 6.81
N ASP A 87 1.57 -6.52 6.69
CA ASP A 87 0.87 -6.52 5.40
C ASP A 87 1.12 -5.23 4.61
N GLU A 88 1.11 -4.06 5.27
CA GLU A 88 1.44 -2.78 4.63
C GLU A 88 2.87 -2.80 4.05
N ALA A 89 3.85 -3.29 4.82
CA ALA A 89 5.23 -3.37 4.40
C ALA A 89 5.39 -4.33 3.20
N ALA A 90 4.71 -5.48 3.23
CA ALA A 90 4.70 -6.44 2.13
C ALA A 90 4.07 -5.85 0.86
N ALA A 91 2.91 -5.20 0.98
CA ALA A 91 2.22 -4.54 -0.13
C ALA A 91 3.09 -3.44 -0.76
N ARG A 92 3.74 -2.61 0.07
CA ARG A 92 4.68 -1.59 -0.39
C ARG A 92 5.85 -2.18 -1.15
N ALA A 93 6.46 -3.24 -0.63
CA ALA A 93 7.58 -3.92 -1.30
C ALA A 93 7.16 -4.51 -2.65
N ALA A 94 5.97 -5.09 -2.73
CA ALA A 94 5.41 -5.60 -3.99
C ALA A 94 5.20 -4.49 -5.02
N ALA A 95 4.61 -3.36 -4.62
CA ALA A 95 4.38 -2.20 -5.49
C ALA A 95 5.71 -1.64 -6.05
N ILE A 96 6.73 -1.49 -5.21
CA ILE A 96 8.07 -1.03 -5.64
C ILE A 96 8.67 -2.00 -6.67
N ARG A 97 8.59 -3.31 -6.44
CA ARG A 97 9.08 -4.31 -7.40
C ARG A 97 8.33 -4.25 -8.72
N ALA A 98 7.01 -4.08 -8.70
CA ALA A 98 6.18 -3.95 -9.90
C ALA A 98 6.58 -2.72 -10.72
N LEU A 99 6.74 -1.57 -10.06
CA LEU A 99 7.19 -0.32 -10.69
C LEU A 99 8.59 -0.46 -11.30
N GLY A 100 9.52 -1.10 -10.57
CA GLY A 100 10.87 -1.37 -11.08
C GLY A 100 10.87 -2.20 -12.37
N ARG A 101 10.03 -3.25 -12.44
CA ARG A 101 9.86 -4.06 -13.67
C ARG A 101 9.26 -3.25 -14.81
N ALA A 102 8.25 -2.42 -14.53
CA ALA A 102 7.63 -1.55 -15.54
C ALA A 102 8.64 -0.56 -16.14
N HIS A 103 9.47 0.09 -15.31
CA HIS A 103 10.52 0.98 -15.78
C HIS A 103 11.61 0.25 -16.57
N ALA A 104 12.03 -0.94 -16.13
CA ALA A 104 13.00 -1.75 -16.87
C ALA A 104 12.48 -2.11 -18.27
N ALA A 105 11.23 -2.55 -18.36
CA ALA A 105 10.56 -2.83 -19.62
C ALA A 105 10.44 -1.57 -20.50
N ALA A 106 10.08 -0.41 -19.93
CA ALA A 106 10.03 0.87 -20.66
C ALA A 106 11.41 1.28 -21.23
N ARG A 107 12.50 1.09 -20.48
CA ARG A 107 13.86 1.39 -20.97
C ARG A 107 14.27 0.48 -22.13
N LEU A 108 14.01 -0.83 -22.01
CA LEU A 108 14.30 -1.78 -23.09
C LEU A 108 13.51 -1.44 -24.36
N ARG A 109 12.25 -1.01 -24.22
CA ARG A 109 11.42 -0.52 -25.33
C ARG A 109 12.05 0.66 -26.05
N ARG A 110 12.44 1.71 -25.32
CA ARG A 110 13.08 2.90 -25.92
C ARG A 110 14.35 2.56 -26.70
N ARG A 111 15.14 1.60 -26.21
CA ARG A 111 16.33 1.10 -26.93
C ARG A 111 15.95 0.40 -28.23
N ALA A 112 15.00 -0.53 -28.18
CA ALA A 112 14.51 -1.24 -29.36
C ALA A 112 13.91 -0.31 -30.42
N GLU A 113 13.15 0.72 -30.00
CA GLU A 113 12.59 1.73 -30.91
C GLU A 113 13.66 2.61 -31.57
N ALA A 114 14.69 3.00 -30.81
CA ALA A 114 15.84 3.74 -31.34
C ALA A 114 16.64 2.88 -32.33
N GLU A 115 16.87 1.61 -32.02
CA GLU A 115 17.55 0.65 -32.91
C GLU A 115 16.74 0.41 -34.19
N ALA A 116 15.42 0.25 -34.08
CA ALA A 116 14.53 0.08 -35.22
C ALA A 116 14.51 1.33 -36.12
N SER A 117 14.44 2.52 -35.52
CA SER A 117 14.49 3.79 -36.25
C SER A 117 15.83 3.96 -36.98
N ALA A 118 16.95 3.68 -36.30
CA ALA A 118 18.28 3.73 -36.91
C ALA A 118 18.44 2.70 -38.04
N ALA A 119 17.86 1.50 -37.89
CA ALA A 119 17.87 0.49 -38.95
C ALA A 119 17.07 0.91 -40.18
N ARG A 120 15.95 1.63 -40.00
CA ARG A 120 15.17 2.21 -41.12
C ARG A 120 15.95 3.30 -41.84
N ALA A 121 16.51 4.26 -41.10
CA ALA A 121 17.33 5.34 -41.67
C ALA A 121 18.49 4.77 -42.51
N ARG A 122 19.23 3.79 -41.97
CA ARG A 122 20.30 3.12 -42.73
C ARG A 122 19.82 2.43 -44.01
N ARG A 123 18.61 1.88 -44.03
CA ARG A 123 18.03 1.27 -45.25
C ARG A 123 17.63 2.33 -46.26
N GLU A 124 17.06 3.44 -45.80
CA GLU A 124 16.66 4.57 -46.64
C GLU A 124 17.90 5.27 -47.24
N GLU A 125 18.94 5.51 -46.45
CA GLU A 125 20.23 6.03 -46.92
C GLU A 125 20.83 5.15 -48.01
N ARG A 126 20.86 3.83 -47.81
CA ARG A 126 21.34 2.87 -48.83
C ARG A 126 20.48 2.89 -50.09
N ALA A 127 19.16 2.99 -49.95
CA ALA A 127 18.25 3.08 -51.10
C ALA A 127 18.40 4.40 -51.87
N LEU A 128 18.72 5.50 -51.18
CA LEU A 128 19.06 6.77 -51.80
C LEU A 128 20.41 6.68 -52.54
N ALA A 129 21.45 6.13 -51.91
CA ALA A 129 22.77 5.96 -52.52
C ALA A 129 22.76 5.04 -53.75
N PHE A 130 21.89 4.03 -53.81
CA PHE A 130 21.74 3.18 -55.00
C PHE A 130 21.09 3.92 -56.19
N ARG A 131 20.32 4.98 -55.94
CA ARG A 131 19.60 5.74 -56.99
C ARG A 131 20.41 6.88 -57.61
N SER A 132 21.46 7.34 -56.93
CA SER A 132 22.38 8.39 -57.40
C SER A 132 23.59 7.79 -58.09
#